data_AF-A0A2Z6RCU4-F1
#
_entry.id   AF-A0A2Z6RCU4-F1
#
_cell.length_a   1.000
_cell.length_b   1.000
_cell.length_c   1.000
_cell.angle_alpha   90.00
_cell.angle_beta   90.00
_cell.angle_gamma   90.00
#
_symmetry.space_group_name_H-M   'P 1'
#
loop_
_entity.id
_entity.type
_entity.pdbx_description
1 polymer ?
#
loop_
_entity_poly.entity_id
_entity_poly.type
_entity_poly.pdbx_seq_one_letter_code
_entity_poly.pdbx_strand_id
1 'polypeptide(L)'
;MRDVWGPMLTAETFSQFQALPYISAKYKSENKDFTLKEIISTVFVKLKETAEDFLSTRINNAVVTIPACFNNVQCQAIRDAGLIAGLNVLYIIIGSTAAAISYWLNKRLTEVQNILVFDFGSITLDVSLLTIELGFFKIVAITSDAHLVLNQDLFQSTMEVIEKVLRDAKIDKSLINEIILISYSLYIPNIQRILSEFFNGKELNKSINPNEAAAYGAAIQAAILSDDTSKKTQDLLLIDTIPSSFSIETLP
;
A
#
# COMPACT_ATOMS: atom_id res chain seq x y z
N MET A 1 -0.21 -47.44 -27.63
CA MET A 1 0.98 -46.75 -27.10
C MET A 1 1.34 -45.66 -28.09
N ARG A 2 0.95 -44.43 -27.81
CA ARG A 2 1.33 -43.23 -28.56
C ARG A 2 1.70 -42.18 -27.54
N ASP A 3 2.87 -41.58 -27.76
CA ASP A 3 3.59 -40.69 -26.87
C ASP A 3 2.79 -39.41 -26.55
N VAL A 4 2.71 -39.06 -25.27
CA VAL A 4 1.96 -37.91 -24.72
C VAL A 4 2.91 -36.83 -24.17
N TRP A 5 4.13 -36.74 -24.70
CA TRP A 5 5.10 -35.72 -24.32
C TRP A 5 5.29 -34.76 -25.48
N GLY A 6 4.69 -33.58 -25.37
CA GLY A 6 5.01 -32.43 -26.22
C GLY A 6 6.46 -31.99 -26.04
N PRO A 7 7.00 -31.15 -26.94
CA PRO A 7 8.41 -30.81 -26.97
C PRO A 7 8.86 -30.21 -25.63
N MET A 8 9.91 -30.81 -25.08
CA MET A 8 10.65 -30.33 -23.91
C MET A 8 11.11 -28.89 -24.18
N LEU A 9 10.69 -27.96 -23.32
CA LEU A 9 11.10 -26.55 -23.38
C LEU A 9 12.63 -26.46 -23.38
N THR A 10 13.21 -25.88 -24.42
CA THR A 10 14.66 -25.66 -24.52
C THR A 10 15.05 -24.39 -23.75
N ALA A 11 16.32 -24.27 -23.38
CA ALA A 11 16.84 -23.09 -22.68
C ALA A 11 16.61 -21.77 -23.46
N GLU A 12 16.43 -21.84 -24.78
CA GLU A 12 16.09 -20.68 -25.60
C GLU A 12 14.65 -20.18 -25.35
N THR A 13 13.69 -21.07 -25.06
CA THR A 13 12.34 -20.66 -24.63
C THR A 13 12.32 -19.97 -23.26
N PHE A 14 13.36 -20.15 -22.44
CA PHE A 14 13.55 -19.40 -21.18
C PHE A 14 14.13 -17.99 -21.41
N SER A 15 14.75 -17.69 -22.55
CA SER A 15 15.23 -16.32 -22.85
C SER A 15 14.12 -15.34 -23.24
N GLN A 16 12.89 -15.82 -23.44
CA GLN A 16 11.67 -14.99 -23.58
C GLN A 16 11.04 -14.61 -22.23
N PHE A 17 11.70 -14.87 -21.09
CA PHE A 17 11.33 -14.28 -19.81
C PHE A 17 11.49 -12.75 -19.88
N GLN A 18 10.38 -12.09 -20.23
CA GLN A 18 10.04 -10.67 -20.07
C GLN A 18 11.23 -9.71 -19.91
N ALA A 19 11.65 -9.09 -21.00
CA ALA A 19 12.41 -7.85 -20.90
C ALA A 19 11.62 -6.85 -20.04
N LEU A 20 12.21 -6.43 -18.92
CA LEU A 20 11.58 -5.41 -18.06
C LEU A 20 11.36 -4.13 -18.87
N PRO A 21 10.20 -3.48 -18.74
CA PRO A 21 9.91 -2.27 -19.50
C PRO A 21 10.89 -1.16 -19.14
N TYR A 22 11.30 -0.40 -20.16
CA TYR A 22 12.15 0.78 -20.04
C TYR A 22 11.45 2.00 -20.65
N ILE A 23 11.80 3.18 -20.14
CA ILE A 23 11.32 4.46 -20.63
C ILE A 23 12.47 5.13 -21.38
N SER A 24 12.32 5.28 -22.69
CA SER A 24 13.26 6.01 -23.53
C SER A 24 12.95 7.51 -23.48
N ALA A 25 13.92 8.34 -23.10
CA ALA A 25 13.78 9.79 -23.06
C ALA A 25 15.05 10.49 -23.57
N LYS A 26 14.87 11.68 -24.15
CA LYS A 26 16.00 12.53 -24.54
C LYS A 26 16.52 13.28 -23.32
N TYR A 27 17.74 12.98 -22.90
CA TYR A 27 18.41 13.61 -21.76
C TYR A 27 19.76 14.16 -22.21
N LYS A 28 20.02 15.44 -21.94
CA LYS A 28 21.27 16.14 -22.35
C LYS A 28 21.61 15.92 -23.84
N SER A 29 20.60 16.01 -24.70
CA SER A 29 20.70 15.81 -26.16
C SER A 29 20.94 14.37 -26.64
N GLU A 30 21.02 13.38 -25.75
CA GLU A 30 21.15 11.96 -26.08
C GLU A 30 19.87 11.20 -25.76
N ASN A 31 19.57 10.16 -26.54
CA ASN A 31 18.51 9.22 -26.20
C ASN A 31 19.05 8.24 -25.17
N LYS A 32 18.37 8.15 -24.02
CA LYS A 32 18.73 7.24 -22.94
C LYS A 32 17.50 6.44 -22.51
N ASP A 33 17.73 5.16 -22.28
CA ASP A 33 16.74 4.26 -21.71
C ASP A 33 16.90 4.25 -20.19
N PHE A 34 15.78 4.39 -19.49
CA PHE A 34 15.71 4.35 -18.04
C PHE A 34 14.82 3.21 -17.60
N THR A 35 15.31 2.43 -16.65
CA THR A 35 14.48 1.46 -15.94
C THR A 35 13.51 2.19 -14.99
N LEU A 36 12.40 1.53 -14.65
CA LEU A 36 11.44 2.11 -13.70
C LEU A 36 12.08 2.43 -12.34
N LYS A 37 12.99 1.57 -11.85
CA LYS A 37 13.70 1.79 -10.58
C LYS A 37 14.62 3.00 -10.61
N GLU A 38 15.27 3.29 -11.75
CA GLU A 38 16.08 4.50 -11.90
C GLU A 38 15.20 5.75 -11.83
N ILE A 39 14.04 5.74 -12.49
CA ILE A 39 13.10 6.86 -12.42
C ILE A 39 12.60 7.06 -10.99
N ILE A 40 12.15 6.00 -10.31
CA ILE A 40 11.71 6.08 -8.92
C ILE A 40 12.85 6.59 -8.02
N SER A 41 14.10 6.16 -8.26
CA SER A 41 15.25 6.62 -7.48
C SER A 41 15.43 8.14 -7.57
N THR A 42 15.15 8.77 -8.72
CA THR A 42 15.22 10.24 -8.84
C THR A 42 14.21 10.96 -7.96
N VAL A 43 13.01 10.39 -7.79
CA VAL A 43 11.99 10.90 -6.88
C VAL A 43 12.46 10.74 -5.43
N PHE A 44 13.02 9.58 -5.07
CA PHE A 44 13.59 9.35 -3.74
C PHE A 44 14.75 10.28 -3.41
N VAL A 45 15.65 10.54 -4.37
CA VAL A 45 16.73 11.53 -4.19
C VAL A 45 16.13 12.89 -3.85
N LYS A 46 15.11 13.34 -4.60
CA LYS A 46 14.51 14.65 -4.34
C LYS A 46 13.80 14.74 -2.99
N LEU A 47 13.09 13.67 -2.59
CA LEU A 47 12.44 13.59 -1.28
C LEU A 47 13.48 13.57 -0.14
N LYS A 48 14.56 12.81 -0.31
CA LYS A 48 15.69 12.77 0.62
C LYS A 48 16.31 14.15 0.79
N GLU A 49 16.70 14.81 -0.30
CA GLU A 49 17.28 16.17 -0.26
C GLU A 49 16.36 17.15 0.48
N THR A 50 15.06 17.11 0.17
CA THR A 50 14.07 17.98 0.83
C THR A 50 14.01 17.75 2.34
N ALA A 51 14.06 16.49 2.77
CA ALA A 51 14.05 16.14 4.19
C ALA A 51 15.40 16.43 4.87
N GLU A 52 16.53 16.24 4.20
CA GLU A 52 17.87 16.58 4.69
C GLU A 52 18.04 18.08 4.86
N ASP A 53 17.54 18.89 3.91
CA ASP A 53 17.52 20.35 3.98
C ASP A 53 16.67 20.82 5.18
N PHE A 54 15.48 20.23 5.36
CA PHE A 54 14.58 20.58 6.46
C PHE A 54 15.15 20.22 7.84
N LEU A 55 15.75 19.04 7.98
CA LEU A 55 16.29 18.55 9.25
C LEU A 55 17.75 18.98 9.50
N SER A 56 18.43 19.54 8.50
CA SER A 56 19.85 19.87 8.54
C SER A 56 20.74 18.68 8.94
N THR A 57 20.34 17.46 8.55
CA THR A 57 21.06 16.21 8.83
C THR A 57 20.96 15.26 7.64
N ARG A 58 21.90 14.33 7.53
CA ARG A 58 21.83 13.28 6.51
C ARG A 58 20.79 12.23 6.88
N ILE A 59 20.08 11.74 5.87
CA ILE A 59 19.06 10.70 5.99
C ILE A 59 19.51 9.48 5.21
N ASN A 60 19.68 8.38 5.92
CA ASN A 60 20.16 7.12 5.33
C ASN A 60 19.09 6.03 5.34
N ASN A 61 18.07 6.13 6.18
CA ASN A 61 17.05 5.11 6.36
C ASN A 61 15.67 5.67 6.02
N ALA A 62 14.80 4.85 5.44
CA ALA A 62 13.42 5.23 5.13
C ALA A 62 12.45 4.06 5.30
N VAL A 63 11.19 4.39 5.57
CA VAL A 63 10.04 3.50 5.38
C VAL A 63 9.27 4.02 4.17
N VAL A 64 8.90 3.13 3.26
CA VAL A 64 8.21 3.49 2.01
C VAL A 64 6.81 2.90 1.99
N THR A 65 5.83 3.71 1.63
CA THR A 65 4.44 3.26 1.43
C THR A 65 4.24 2.69 0.03
N ILE A 66 3.45 1.62 -0.10
CA ILE A 66 3.04 1.03 -1.39
C ILE A 66 1.52 0.77 -1.44
N PRO A 67 0.93 0.62 -2.64
CA PRO A 67 -0.41 0.07 -2.79
C PRO A 67 -0.51 -1.37 -2.30
N ALA A 68 -1.71 -1.79 -1.93
CA ALA A 68 -1.96 -3.16 -1.46
C ALA A 68 -1.74 -4.25 -2.53
N CYS A 69 -1.90 -3.92 -3.82
CA CYS A 69 -1.75 -4.85 -4.92
C CYS A 69 -0.29 -5.14 -5.33
N PHE A 70 0.69 -4.50 -4.70
CA PHE A 70 2.09 -4.69 -5.06
C PHE A 70 2.58 -6.10 -4.70
N ASN A 71 3.23 -6.76 -5.67
CA ASN A 71 3.86 -8.07 -5.49
C ASN A 71 5.34 -7.95 -5.06
N ASN A 72 5.95 -9.10 -4.75
CA ASN A 72 7.34 -9.15 -4.28
C ASN A 72 8.35 -8.54 -5.27
N VAL A 73 8.12 -8.68 -6.58
CA VAL A 73 9.01 -8.11 -7.61
C VAL A 73 8.93 -6.59 -7.60
N GLN A 74 7.73 -6.03 -7.49
CA GLN A 74 7.52 -4.58 -7.37
C GLN A 74 8.08 -4.04 -6.06
N CYS A 75 7.88 -4.73 -4.94
CA CYS A 75 8.47 -4.39 -3.64
C CYS A 75 10.01 -4.39 -3.71
N GLN A 76 10.61 -5.38 -4.38
CA GLN A 76 12.05 -5.41 -4.58
C GLN A 76 12.53 -4.24 -5.46
N ALA A 77 11.79 -3.89 -6.51
CA ALA A 77 12.11 -2.73 -7.34
C ALA A 77 12.09 -1.41 -6.55
N ILE A 78 11.18 -1.26 -5.58
CA ILE A 78 11.16 -0.13 -4.64
C ILE A 78 12.42 -0.11 -3.76
N ARG A 79 12.85 -1.27 -3.21
CA ARG A 79 14.08 -1.36 -2.41
C ARG A 79 15.32 -1.03 -3.23
N ASP A 80 15.42 -1.57 -4.45
CA ASP A 80 16.49 -1.28 -5.38
C ASP A 80 16.55 0.22 -5.72
N ALA A 81 15.41 0.85 -5.97
CA ALA A 81 15.32 2.30 -6.20
C ALA A 81 15.81 3.10 -4.98
N GLY A 82 15.49 2.65 -3.76
CA GLY A 82 16.02 3.20 -2.52
C GLY A 82 17.55 3.12 -2.46
N LEU A 83 18.12 1.95 -2.75
CA LEU A 83 19.58 1.77 -2.78
C LEU A 83 20.27 2.69 -3.78
N ILE A 84 19.71 2.83 -4.99
CA ILE A 84 20.21 3.75 -6.01
C ILE A 84 20.17 5.21 -5.51
N ALA A 85 19.14 5.58 -4.75
CA ALA A 85 18.99 6.90 -4.14
C ALA A 85 19.86 7.11 -2.87
N GLY A 86 20.63 6.11 -2.45
CA GLY A 86 21.39 6.16 -1.21
C GLY A 86 20.51 6.16 0.04
N LEU A 87 19.38 5.44 -0.01
CA LEU A 87 18.47 5.16 1.10
C LEU A 87 18.40 3.65 1.36
N ASN A 88 18.51 3.27 2.62
CA ASN A 88 18.19 1.96 3.12
C ASN A 88 16.69 1.89 3.46
N VAL A 89 15.92 1.18 2.64
CA VAL A 89 14.48 0.97 2.87
C VAL A 89 14.29 -0.08 3.96
N LEU A 90 14.12 0.36 5.20
CA LEU A 90 13.98 -0.50 6.39
C LEU A 90 12.73 -1.36 6.30
N TYR A 91 11.62 -0.74 5.90
CA TYR A 91 10.32 -1.40 5.84
C TYR A 91 9.50 -0.84 4.68
N ILE A 92 8.67 -1.71 4.11
CA ILE A 92 7.66 -1.34 3.13
C ILE A 92 6.32 -1.58 3.79
N ILE A 93 5.49 -0.54 3.87
CA ILE A 93 4.18 -0.59 4.51
C ILE A 93 3.09 -0.30 3.48
N ILE A 94 1.94 -0.95 3.59
CA ILE A 94 0.79 -0.63 2.75
C ILE A 94 0.22 0.74 3.16
N GLY A 95 -0.11 1.59 2.17
CA GLY A 95 -0.56 2.97 2.42
C GLY A 95 -1.77 3.07 3.33
N SER A 96 -2.76 2.20 3.15
CA SER A 96 -3.96 2.10 4.00
C SER A 96 -3.63 1.70 5.45
N THR A 97 -2.69 0.78 5.65
CA THR A 97 -2.18 0.40 6.99
C THR A 97 -1.47 1.57 7.66
N ALA A 98 -0.63 2.30 6.92
CA ALA A 98 0.02 3.50 7.43
C ALA A 98 -1.02 4.57 7.83
N ALA A 99 -2.06 4.77 7.02
CA ALA A 99 -3.15 5.69 7.37
C ALA A 99 -3.89 5.28 8.65
N ALA A 100 -4.12 3.98 8.87
CA ALA A 100 -4.70 3.48 10.13
C ALA A 100 -3.82 3.81 11.35
N ILE A 101 -2.49 3.67 11.22
CA ILE A 101 -1.53 4.07 12.27
C ILE A 101 -1.66 5.56 12.59
N SER A 102 -1.73 6.41 11.56
CA SER A 102 -1.92 7.85 11.71
C SER A 102 -3.23 8.19 12.45
N TYR A 103 -4.32 7.51 12.10
CA TYR A 103 -5.61 7.67 12.77
C TYR A 103 -5.57 7.31 14.25
N TRP A 104 -5.04 6.13 14.58
CA TRP A 104 -5.00 5.66 15.96
C TRP A 104 -4.17 6.57 16.86
N LEU A 105 -3.03 7.09 16.37
CA LEU A 105 -2.17 7.96 17.18
C LEU A 105 -2.90 9.23 17.64
N ASN A 106 -3.82 9.74 16.81
CA ASN A 106 -4.63 10.92 17.13
C ASN A 106 -5.77 10.62 18.12
N LYS A 107 -6.28 9.39 18.15
CA LYS A 107 -7.45 9.01 18.96
C LYS A 107 -7.12 8.28 20.26
N ARG A 108 -5.99 7.56 20.32
CA ARG A 108 -5.60 6.66 21.43
C ARG A 108 -6.75 5.73 21.84
N LEU A 109 -7.19 4.90 20.90
CA LEU A 109 -8.27 3.96 21.13
C LEU A 109 -7.89 2.94 22.20
N THR A 110 -8.74 2.79 23.22
CA THR A 110 -8.58 1.82 24.32
C THR A 110 -9.43 0.57 24.15
N GLU A 111 -10.48 0.65 23.33
CA GLU A 111 -11.37 -0.46 23.01
C GLU A 111 -10.96 -1.13 21.71
N VAL A 112 -11.37 -2.39 21.55
CA VAL A 112 -11.21 -3.13 20.28
C VAL A 112 -12.06 -2.46 19.21
N GLN A 113 -11.44 -2.06 18.11
CA GLN A 113 -12.15 -1.46 16.98
C GLN A 113 -11.79 -2.12 15.66
N ASN A 114 -12.81 -2.48 14.88
CA ASN A 114 -12.67 -2.82 13.48
C ASN A 114 -12.77 -1.53 12.65
N ILE A 115 -11.68 -1.19 11.99
CA ILE A 115 -11.55 -0.01 11.16
C ILE A 115 -11.45 -0.46 9.71
N LEU A 116 -12.28 0.14 8.87
CA LEU A 116 -12.18 0.01 7.43
C LEU A 116 -11.52 1.27 6.87
N VAL A 117 -10.36 1.10 6.25
CA VAL A 117 -9.69 2.17 5.51
C VAL A 117 -10.05 2.03 4.04
N PHE A 118 -10.63 3.08 3.48
CA PHE A 118 -11.06 3.17 2.09
C PHE A 118 -10.16 4.18 1.36
N ASP A 119 -9.24 3.65 0.56
CA ASP A 119 -8.27 4.42 -0.22
C ASP A 119 -8.66 4.43 -1.69
N PHE A 120 -9.32 5.50 -2.11
CA PHE A 120 -9.65 5.70 -3.52
C PHE A 120 -8.61 6.65 -4.13
N GLY A 121 -7.61 6.06 -4.77
CA GLY A 121 -6.56 6.76 -5.49
C GLY A 121 -6.97 7.11 -6.93
N SER A 122 -6.02 7.64 -7.70
CA SER A 122 -6.18 7.91 -9.13
C SER A 122 -6.00 6.66 -10.00
N ILE A 123 -5.35 5.62 -9.47
CA ILE A 123 -4.97 4.41 -10.21
C ILE A 123 -5.55 3.17 -9.52
N THR A 124 -5.51 3.12 -8.19
CA THR A 124 -5.92 1.97 -7.39
C THR A 124 -7.05 2.34 -6.44
N LEU A 125 -7.91 1.37 -6.17
CA LEU A 125 -8.79 1.37 -5.01
C LEU A 125 -8.30 0.29 -4.05
N ASP A 126 -7.83 0.71 -2.88
CA ASP A 126 -7.44 -0.21 -1.82
C ASP A 126 -8.45 -0.11 -0.67
N VAL A 127 -8.96 -1.26 -0.22
CA VAL A 127 -9.79 -1.34 0.99
C VAL A 127 -9.14 -2.31 1.95
N SER A 128 -8.86 -1.83 3.16
CA SER A 128 -8.19 -2.59 4.21
C SER A 128 -9.05 -2.60 5.47
N LEU A 129 -9.25 -3.78 6.03
CA LEU A 129 -9.92 -3.95 7.31
C LEU A 129 -8.88 -4.32 8.36
N LEU A 130 -8.77 -3.48 9.39
CA LEU A 130 -7.87 -3.68 10.51
C LEU A 130 -8.68 -3.81 11.80
N THR A 131 -8.27 -4.72 12.67
CA THR A 131 -8.71 -4.73 14.07
C THR A 131 -7.60 -4.10 14.90
N ILE A 132 -7.94 -3.07 15.67
CA ILE A 132 -7.02 -2.37 16.55
C ILE A 132 -7.43 -2.62 17.99
N GLU A 133 -6.50 -3.09 18.82
CA GLU A 133 -6.69 -3.31 20.25
C GLU A 133 -5.43 -2.88 20.99
N LEU A 134 -5.52 -1.94 21.93
CA LEU A 134 -4.39 -1.52 22.78
C LEU A 134 -3.07 -1.21 22.01
N GLY A 135 -3.17 -0.63 20.81
CA GLY A 135 -2.00 -0.32 19.96
C GLY A 135 -1.48 -1.50 19.13
N PHE A 136 -2.11 -2.68 19.23
CA PHE A 136 -1.92 -3.79 18.32
C PHE A 136 -2.78 -3.60 17.08
N PHE A 137 -2.14 -3.49 15.92
CA PHE A 137 -2.79 -3.37 14.61
C PHE A 137 -2.73 -4.72 13.93
N LYS A 138 -3.88 -5.38 13.83
CA LYS A 138 -4.01 -6.62 13.08
C LYS A 138 -4.71 -6.35 11.76
N ILE A 139 -4.00 -6.56 10.65
CA ILE A 139 -4.63 -6.58 9.35
C ILE A 139 -5.47 -7.86 9.24
N VAL A 140 -6.76 -7.71 9.02
CA VAL A 140 -7.70 -8.84 8.93
C VAL A 140 -7.90 -9.26 7.48
N ALA A 141 -8.10 -8.27 6.60
CA ALA A 141 -8.19 -8.49 5.17
C ALA A 141 -7.82 -7.22 4.41
N ILE A 142 -7.28 -7.42 3.20
CA ILE A 142 -7.00 -6.35 2.25
C ILE A 142 -7.51 -6.79 0.89
N THR A 143 -8.17 -5.90 0.17
CA THR A 143 -8.52 -6.08 -1.23
C THR A 143 -8.15 -4.82 -2.00
N SER A 144 -7.66 -5.01 -3.22
CA SER A 144 -7.25 -3.94 -4.12
C SER A 144 -7.85 -4.17 -5.50
N ASP A 145 -8.26 -3.10 -6.14
CA ASP A 145 -8.57 -3.05 -7.57
C ASP A 145 -7.60 -2.08 -8.25
N ALA A 146 -6.74 -2.64 -9.12
CA ALA A 146 -5.75 -1.89 -9.89
C ALA A 146 -6.27 -1.40 -11.25
N HIS A 147 -7.52 -1.71 -11.60
CA HIS A 147 -8.14 -1.40 -12.88
C HIS A 147 -9.38 -0.51 -12.68
N LEU A 148 -9.16 0.67 -12.10
CA LEU A 148 -10.21 1.68 -11.96
C LEU A 148 -10.62 2.23 -13.34
N VAL A 149 -11.73 1.72 -13.87
CA VAL A 149 -12.38 2.28 -15.07
C VAL A 149 -13.36 3.37 -14.60
N LEU A 150 -13.05 4.62 -14.93
CA LEU A 150 -13.90 5.80 -14.64
C LEU A 150 -15.17 5.82 -15.51
N ASN A 151 -16.09 4.87 -15.32
CA ASN A 151 -17.38 4.77 -16.02
C ASN A 151 -18.51 4.41 -15.02
N GLN A 152 -19.73 4.15 -15.52
CA GLN A 152 -20.87 3.72 -14.68
C GLN A 152 -20.56 2.48 -13.81
N ASP A 153 -19.63 1.64 -14.28
CA ASP A 153 -19.15 0.43 -13.60
C ASP A 153 -18.32 0.71 -12.33
N LEU A 154 -17.86 1.94 -12.14
CA LEU A 154 -17.00 2.32 -11.00
C LEU A 154 -17.69 2.07 -9.65
N PHE A 155 -19.00 2.28 -9.57
CA PHE A 155 -19.76 2.04 -8.34
C PHE A 155 -19.85 0.55 -8.03
N GLN A 156 -20.09 -0.25 -9.08
CA GLN A 156 -20.18 -1.70 -8.96
C GLN A 156 -18.84 -2.28 -8.53
N SER A 157 -17.73 -1.89 -9.17
CA SER A 157 -16.40 -2.35 -8.79
C SER A 157 -16.03 -1.92 -7.36
N THR A 158 -16.41 -0.70 -6.96
CA THR A 158 -16.20 -0.23 -5.59
C THR A 158 -16.92 -1.11 -4.57
N MET A 159 -18.19 -1.46 -4.82
CA MET A 159 -18.95 -2.34 -3.92
C MET A 159 -18.36 -3.75 -3.89
N GLU A 160 -17.95 -4.30 -5.03
CA GLU A 160 -17.33 -5.62 -5.10
C GLU A 160 -16.07 -5.73 -4.24
N VAL A 161 -15.23 -4.68 -4.26
CA VAL A 161 -14.03 -4.60 -3.40
C VAL A 161 -14.39 -4.56 -1.91
N ILE A 162 -15.39 -3.76 -1.53
CA ILE A 162 -15.84 -3.64 -0.13
C ILE A 162 -16.45 -4.96 0.36
N GLU A 163 -17.33 -5.57 -0.43
CA GLU A 163 -17.92 -6.85 -0.06
C GLU A 163 -16.88 -7.96 0.00
N LYS A 164 -15.89 -7.95 -0.92
CA LYS A 164 -14.81 -8.93 -0.90
C LYS A 164 -13.97 -8.80 0.37
N VAL A 165 -13.58 -7.58 0.78
CA VAL A 165 -12.79 -7.42 2.01
C VAL A 165 -13.57 -7.87 3.25
N LEU A 166 -14.88 -7.62 3.31
CA LEU A 166 -15.74 -8.07 4.41
C LEU A 166 -15.88 -9.60 4.44
N ARG A 167 -16.04 -10.23 3.26
CA ARG A 167 -16.08 -11.70 3.13
C ARG A 167 -14.76 -12.35 3.55
N ASP A 168 -13.64 -11.83 3.08
CA ASP A 168 -12.31 -12.35 3.40
C ASP A 168 -12.01 -12.17 4.89
N ALA A 169 -12.42 -11.05 5.48
CA ALA A 169 -12.30 -10.79 6.90
C ALA A 169 -13.24 -11.64 7.76
N LYS A 170 -14.32 -12.16 7.17
CA LYS A 170 -15.43 -12.84 7.88
C LYS A 170 -16.05 -11.94 8.96
N ILE A 171 -16.16 -10.65 8.67
CA ILE A 171 -16.71 -9.64 9.58
C ILE A 171 -17.97 -9.04 8.92
N ASP A 172 -19.07 -9.03 9.67
CA ASP A 172 -20.29 -8.37 9.22
C ASP A 172 -20.11 -6.84 9.23
N LYS A 173 -20.72 -6.16 8.24
CA LYS A 173 -20.60 -4.70 8.09
C LYS A 173 -21.07 -3.92 9.32
N SER A 174 -21.96 -4.48 10.15
CA SER A 174 -22.43 -3.86 11.41
C SER A 174 -21.35 -3.80 12.48
N LEU A 175 -20.32 -4.67 12.40
CA LEU A 175 -19.21 -4.73 13.33
C LEU A 175 -18.06 -3.79 12.96
N ILE A 176 -18.15 -3.08 11.82
CA ILE A 176 -17.19 -2.03 11.46
C ILE A 176 -17.48 -0.82 12.34
N ASN A 177 -16.52 -0.40 13.16
CA ASN A 177 -16.65 0.73 14.07
C ASN A 177 -16.48 2.06 13.33
N GLU A 178 -15.44 2.15 12.51
CA GLU A 178 -15.02 3.38 11.84
C GLU A 178 -14.70 3.13 10.37
N ILE A 179 -15.03 4.10 9.52
CA ILE A 179 -14.71 4.07 8.09
C ILE A 179 -13.86 5.29 7.80
N ILE A 180 -12.58 5.08 7.52
CA ILE A 180 -11.62 6.14 7.27
C ILE A 180 -11.48 6.33 5.77
N LEU A 181 -11.69 7.55 5.32
CA LEU A 181 -11.49 7.95 3.94
C LEU A 181 -10.10 8.55 3.75
N ILE A 182 -9.32 8.01 2.82
CA ILE A 182 -8.04 8.61 2.40
C ILE A 182 -7.98 8.86 0.89
N SER A 183 -6.99 9.63 0.47
CA SER A 183 -6.79 10.03 -0.94
C SER A 183 -8.02 10.76 -1.51
N TYR A 184 -8.37 10.51 -2.78
CA TYR A 184 -9.40 11.25 -3.50
C TYR A 184 -10.83 10.93 -3.06
N SER A 185 -11.04 9.88 -2.26
CA SER A 185 -12.37 9.47 -1.78
C SER A 185 -13.11 10.59 -1.04
N LEU A 186 -12.38 11.49 -0.38
CA LEU A 186 -12.94 12.65 0.33
C LEU A 186 -13.50 13.75 -0.58
N TYR A 187 -13.18 13.74 -1.87
CA TYR A 187 -13.60 14.79 -2.81
C TYR A 187 -14.70 14.33 -3.77
N ILE A 188 -15.14 13.07 -3.70
CA ILE A 188 -16.20 12.52 -4.56
C ILE A 188 -17.49 12.28 -3.73
N PRO A 189 -18.47 13.20 -3.76
CA PRO A 189 -19.66 13.12 -2.90
C PRO A 189 -20.48 11.85 -3.10
N ASN A 190 -20.54 11.33 -4.34
CA ASN A 190 -21.34 10.14 -4.61
C ASN A 190 -20.72 8.87 -4.00
N ILE A 191 -19.39 8.77 -3.97
CA ILE A 191 -18.68 7.66 -3.30
C ILE A 191 -18.95 7.71 -1.80
N GLN A 192 -18.90 8.90 -1.19
CA GLN A 192 -19.21 9.06 0.23
C GLN A 192 -20.66 8.68 0.55
N ARG A 193 -21.60 9.14 -0.28
CA ARG A 193 -23.01 8.81 -0.10
C ARG A 193 -23.24 7.29 -0.15
N ILE A 194 -22.73 6.62 -1.18
CA ILE A 194 -22.91 5.17 -1.36
C ILE A 194 -22.22 4.39 -0.24
N LEU A 195 -21.01 4.81 0.17
CA LEU A 195 -20.30 4.15 1.27
C LEU A 195 -21.09 4.29 2.58
N SER A 196 -21.59 5.49 2.90
CA SER A 196 -22.43 5.70 4.07
C SER A 196 -23.72 4.88 4.01
N GLU A 197 -24.42 4.86 2.87
CA GLU A 197 -25.63 4.05 2.65
C GLU A 197 -25.35 2.54 2.82
N PHE A 198 -24.25 2.04 2.26
CA PHE A 198 -23.84 0.64 2.39
C PHE A 198 -23.62 0.26 3.86
N PHE A 199 -23.03 1.16 4.64
CA PHE A 199 -22.82 1.00 6.09
C PHE A 199 -23.97 1.59 6.93
N ASN A 200 -25.20 1.51 6.44
CA ASN A 200 -26.43 1.82 7.17
C ASN A 200 -26.52 3.28 7.67
N GLY A 201 -26.02 4.23 6.88
CA GLY A 201 -26.00 5.67 7.21
C GLY A 201 -24.87 6.06 8.18
N LYS A 202 -23.87 5.20 8.39
CA LYS A 202 -22.72 5.49 9.25
C LYS A 202 -21.96 6.73 8.77
N GLU A 203 -21.55 7.57 9.71
CA GLU A 203 -20.73 8.74 9.44
C GLU A 203 -19.32 8.31 9.00
N LEU A 204 -18.81 8.93 7.93
CA LEU A 204 -17.49 8.62 7.40
C LEU A 204 -16.45 9.50 8.08
N ASN A 205 -15.37 8.89 8.55
CA ASN A 205 -14.33 9.57 9.29
C ASN A 205 -13.40 10.34 8.36
N LYS A 206 -13.31 11.66 8.60
CA LYS A 206 -12.50 12.62 7.83
C LYS A 206 -11.49 13.36 8.72
N SER A 207 -11.19 12.81 9.89
CA SER A 207 -10.38 13.49 10.92
C SER A 207 -8.88 13.55 10.60
N ILE A 208 -8.41 12.74 9.66
CA ILE A 208 -7.02 12.75 9.19
C ILE A 208 -6.92 13.42 7.82
N ASN A 209 -5.79 14.08 7.56
CA ASN A 209 -5.52 14.67 6.26
C ASN A 209 -5.36 13.55 5.21
N PRO A 210 -6.22 13.46 4.17
CA PRO A 210 -6.18 12.37 3.19
C PRO A 210 -4.86 12.30 2.42
N ASN A 211 -4.20 13.43 2.21
CA ASN A 211 -3.02 13.55 1.36
C ASN A 211 -1.73 13.21 2.12
N GLU A 212 -1.77 13.25 3.46
CA GLU A 212 -0.60 13.08 4.32
C GLU A 212 -0.69 11.84 5.22
N ALA A 213 -1.89 11.25 5.38
CA ALA A 213 -2.13 10.16 6.33
C ALA A 213 -1.15 8.98 6.17
N ALA A 214 -0.93 8.53 4.94
CA ALA A 214 -0.01 7.42 4.66
C ALA A 214 1.45 7.79 4.97
N ALA A 215 1.88 8.99 4.57
CA ALA A 215 3.24 9.48 4.86
C ALA A 215 3.47 9.65 6.37
N TYR A 216 2.47 10.18 7.09
CA TYR A 216 2.51 10.35 8.54
C TYR A 216 2.60 9.00 9.26
N GLY A 217 1.80 8.02 8.85
CA GLY A 217 1.88 6.64 9.36
C GLY A 217 3.22 5.98 9.11
N ALA A 218 3.78 6.14 7.90
CA ALA A 218 5.10 5.62 7.57
C ALA A 218 6.22 6.28 8.38
N ALA A 219 6.10 7.57 8.68
CA ALA A 219 7.04 8.28 9.57
C ALA A 219 6.96 7.73 11.02
N ILE A 220 5.77 7.44 11.53
CA ILE A 220 5.60 6.77 12.84
C ILE A 220 6.26 5.39 12.83
N GLN A 221 6.03 4.61 11.78
CA GLN A 221 6.66 3.30 11.63
C GLN A 221 8.19 3.40 11.55
N ALA A 222 8.71 4.42 10.85
CA ALA A 222 10.15 4.68 10.79
C ALA A 222 10.74 5.04 12.16
N ALA A 223 10.02 5.83 12.97
CA ALA A 223 10.42 6.16 14.32
C ALA A 223 10.51 4.90 15.21
N ILE A 224 9.50 4.02 15.14
CA ILE A 224 9.49 2.74 15.89
C ILE A 224 10.68 1.86 15.49
N LEU A 225 10.96 1.74 14.20
CA LEU A 225 12.11 0.96 13.70
C LEU A 225 13.47 1.60 14.00
N SER A 226 13.49 2.87 14.40
CA SER A 226 14.71 3.59 14.80
C SER A 226 14.90 3.59 16.32
N ASP A 227 14.22 2.68 17.03
CA ASP A 227 14.22 2.57 18.49
C ASP A 227 13.78 3.86 19.21
N ASP A 228 12.84 4.62 18.63
CA ASP A 228 12.24 5.76 19.32
C ASP A 228 11.57 5.30 20.62
N THR A 229 11.98 5.89 21.74
CA THR A 229 11.49 5.54 23.09
C THR A 229 10.38 6.47 23.55
N SER A 230 9.79 7.26 22.67
CA SER A 230 8.73 8.18 23.06
C SER A 230 7.49 7.44 23.58
N LYS A 231 6.85 7.97 24.64
CA LYS A 231 5.59 7.41 25.20
C LYS A 231 4.41 7.40 24.21
N LYS A 232 4.61 7.89 22.99
CA LYS A 232 3.60 7.92 21.92
C LYS A 232 3.70 6.70 21.00
N THR A 233 4.86 6.07 20.92
CA THR A 233 5.16 4.97 19.98
C THR A 233 5.41 3.63 20.68
N GLN A 234 5.70 3.64 21.99
CA GLN A 234 6.00 2.43 22.78
C GLN A 234 4.95 1.32 22.74
N ASP A 235 3.67 1.68 22.57
CA ASP A 235 2.56 0.70 22.59
C ASP A 235 2.16 0.24 21.18
N LEU A 236 2.84 0.69 20.12
CA LEU A 236 2.45 0.36 18.76
C LEU A 236 3.11 -0.94 18.30
N LEU A 237 2.28 -1.94 17.96
CA LEU A 237 2.73 -3.15 17.30
C LEU A 237 1.89 -3.40 16.03
N LEU A 238 2.55 -3.44 14.87
CA LEU A 238 1.91 -3.80 13.60
C LEU A 238 2.11 -5.30 13.34
N ILE A 239 0.99 -6.02 13.18
CA ILE A 239 0.95 -7.41 12.73
C ILE A 239 0.46 -7.41 11.29
N ASP A 240 1.41 -7.46 10.36
CA ASP A 240 1.16 -7.44 8.93
C ASP A 240 0.80 -8.84 8.40
N THR A 241 -0.03 -8.89 7.35
CA THR A 241 -0.38 -10.12 6.64
C THR A 241 0.10 -10.00 5.20
N ILE A 242 0.86 -10.99 4.72
CA ILE A 242 1.28 -11.02 3.31
C ILE A 242 0.01 -11.21 2.45
N PRO A 243 -0.31 -10.27 1.54
CA PRO A 243 -1.60 -10.28 0.83
C PRO A 243 -1.73 -11.39 -0.24
N SER A 244 -0.64 -12.09 -0.58
CA SER A 244 -0.65 -13.17 -1.58
C SER A 244 -0.22 -14.51 -1.00
N SER A 245 -0.94 -15.57 -1.39
CA SER A 245 -0.61 -16.96 -1.06
C SER A 245 0.73 -17.35 -1.67
N PHE A 246 1.62 -17.91 -0.85
CA PHE A 246 2.91 -18.41 -1.31
C PHE A 246 2.74 -19.82 -1.90
N SER A 247 3.04 -19.99 -3.19
CA SER A 247 3.06 -21.30 -3.86
C SER A 247 4.52 -21.68 -4.14
N ILE A 248 4.96 -22.84 -3.62
CA ILE A 248 6.24 -23.44 -3.99
C ILE A 248 5.95 -24.51 -5.03
N GLU A 249 6.51 -24.36 -6.22
CA GLU A 249 6.50 -25.40 -7.25
C GLU A 249 7.78 -26.22 -7.10
N THR A 250 7.67 -27.46 -6.62
CA THR A 250 8.80 -28.39 -6.59
C THR A 250 8.94 -29.03 -7.96
N LEU A 251 10.05 -28.74 -8.64
CA LEU A 251 10.41 -29.44 -9.87
C LEU A 251 10.74 -30.92 -9.55
N PRO A 252 10.27 -31.88 -10.36
CA PRO A 252 10.54 -33.30 -10.20
C PRO A 252 12.00 -33.68 -10.49
#